data_AF-A0A9P9NI06-F1
#
_entry.id   AF-A0A9P9NI06-F1
#
_cell.length_a   1.000
_cell.length_b   1.000
_cell.length_c   1.000
_cell.angle_alpha   90.00
_cell.angle_beta   90.00
_cell.angle_gamma   90.00
#
_symmetry.space_group_name_H-M   'P 1'
#
loop_
_entity.id
_entity.type
_entity.pdbx_description
1 polymer ?
#
loop_
_entity_poly.entity_id
_entity_poly.type
_entity_poly.pdbx_seq_one_letter_code
_entity_poly.pdbx_strand_id
1 'polypeptide(L)'
;MDAFSQPLYSHLASEPQAILALSRFASSKQQFDLMAIEREEGKKAVSLDFAFNWTNYQSLSPNDTLKVTFARPRNISSITLALFSDVARPGSVDVPSSIELYSSKGLLANLSNTLFIPNDWNTFYFPEVETEFVSVNMFNKLGVFVGVCELEV
;
A
#
# COMPACT_ATOMS: atom_id res chain seq x y z
N MET A 1 -9.99 -22.67 14.29
CA MET A 1 -10.36 -21.25 14.37
C MET A 1 -9.46 -20.53 13.39
N ASP A 2 -10.08 -19.86 12.44
CA ASP A 2 -9.46 -19.38 11.21
C ASP A 2 -8.47 -18.25 11.53
N ALA A 3 -7.20 -18.41 11.16
CA ALA A 3 -6.12 -17.49 11.53
C ALA A 3 -6.13 -16.17 10.74
N PHE A 4 -7.13 -15.96 9.89
CA PHE A 4 -7.27 -14.80 8.99
C PHE A 4 -8.52 -13.97 9.29
N SER A 5 -9.09 -14.07 10.50
CA SER A 5 -10.29 -13.30 10.86
C SER A 5 -10.03 -11.83 11.21
N GLN A 6 -8.77 -11.36 11.15
CA GLN A 6 -8.40 -9.99 11.47
C GLN A 6 -7.77 -9.30 10.27
N PRO A 7 -7.94 -7.97 10.13
CA PRO A 7 -7.34 -7.21 9.04
C PRO A 7 -5.80 -7.28 9.11
N LEU A 8 -5.13 -7.30 7.95
CA LEU A 8 -3.65 -7.40 7.86
C LEU A 8 -2.92 -6.39 8.76
N TYR A 9 -3.46 -5.19 8.97
CA TYR A 9 -2.81 -4.15 9.78
C TYR A 9 -2.58 -4.55 11.25
N SER A 10 -3.41 -5.45 11.79
CA SER A 10 -3.29 -5.93 13.17
C SER A 10 -2.02 -6.79 13.38
N HIS A 11 -1.45 -7.33 12.30
CA HIS A 11 -0.20 -8.09 12.31
C HIS A 11 1.04 -7.19 12.22
N LEU A 12 0.90 -5.95 11.70
CA LEU A 12 1.99 -5.00 11.51
C LEU A 12 2.71 -4.66 12.82
N ALA A 13 2.03 -4.67 13.98
CA ALA A 13 2.62 -4.31 15.27
C ALA A 13 3.73 -5.27 15.75
N SER A 14 3.84 -6.45 15.14
CA SER A 14 4.80 -7.51 15.53
C SER A 14 6.07 -7.57 14.65
N GLU A 15 6.12 -6.81 13.56
CA GLU A 15 7.09 -6.96 12.47
C GLU A 15 8.58 -6.68 12.77
N PRO A 16 8.99 -5.83 13.75
CA PRO A 16 10.42 -5.55 13.94
C PRO A 16 11.25 -6.78 14.34
N GLN A 17 10.65 -7.71 15.10
CA GLN A 17 11.34 -8.93 15.54
C GLN A 17 11.38 -10.00 14.44
N ALA A 18 10.36 -10.05 13.59
CA ALA A 18 10.27 -11.02 12.50
C ALA A 18 11.38 -10.80 11.46
N ILE A 19 11.67 -9.54 11.10
CA ILE A 19 12.72 -9.22 10.11
C ILE A 19 14.12 -9.56 10.65
N LEU A 20 14.40 -9.26 11.92
CA LEU A 20 15.64 -9.67 12.60
C LEU A 20 15.79 -11.20 12.64
N ALA A 21 14.70 -11.92 12.96
CA ALA A 21 14.68 -13.38 12.98
C ALA A 21 14.85 -14.01 11.59
N LEU A 22 14.46 -13.32 10.51
CA LEU A 22 14.63 -13.83 9.13
C LEU A 22 16.03 -13.55 8.58
N SER A 23 16.69 -12.46 8.99
CA SER A 23 18.03 -12.09 8.53
C SER A 23 19.10 -13.15 8.80
N ARG A 24 18.92 -13.98 9.86
CA ARG A 24 19.83 -15.09 10.20
C ARG A 24 19.81 -16.22 9.16
N PHE A 25 18.81 -16.25 8.28
CA PHE A 25 18.68 -17.22 7.19
C PHE A 25 19.11 -16.65 5.84
N ALA A 26 19.67 -15.44 5.81
CA ALA A 26 20.27 -14.84 4.63
C ALA A 26 21.77 -15.17 4.55
N SER A 27 22.29 -15.36 3.33
CA SER A 27 23.72 -15.53 3.07
C SER A 27 24.16 -14.68 1.87
N SER A 28 25.48 -14.53 1.68
CA SER A 28 26.05 -13.82 0.54
C SER A 28 25.72 -14.43 -0.83
N LYS A 29 25.20 -15.67 -0.86
CA LYS A 29 24.80 -16.38 -2.08
C LYS A 29 23.29 -16.52 -2.26
N GLN A 30 22.52 -16.33 -1.19
CA GLN A 30 21.07 -16.52 -1.20
C GLN A 30 20.43 -15.60 -0.19
N GLN A 31 19.58 -14.69 -0.66
CA GLN A 31 18.95 -13.67 0.19
C GLN A 31 18.06 -14.27 1.29
N PHE A 32 17.43 -15.43 1.07
CA PHE A 32 16.65 -16.15 2.08
C PHE A 32 16.68 -17.66 1.83
N ASP A 33 17.10 -18.45 2.83
CA ASP A 33 17.01 -19.92 2.80
C ASP A 33 15.65 -20.39 3.35
N LEU A 34 14.68 -20.50 2.43
CA LEU A 34 13.31 -20.95 2.74
C LEU A 34 13.29 -22.35 3.40
N MET A 35 14.21 -23.23 3.01
CA MET A 35 14.27 -24.60 3.54
C MET A 35 14.87 -24.67 4.95
N ALA A 36 15.71 -23.71 5.32
CA ALA A 36 16.20 -23.55 6.69
C ALA A 36 15.09 -22.99 7.60
N ILE A 37 14.34 -21.99 7.12
CA ILE A 37 13.23 -21.39 7.85
C ILE A 37 12.15 -22.43 8.15
N GLU A 38 11.73 -23.21 7.15
CA GLU A 38 10.73 -24.28 7.33
C GLU A 38 11.15 -25.35 8.33
N ARG A 39 12.45 -25.63 8.45
CA ARG A 39 13.00 -26.61 9.39
C ARG A 39 13.06 -26.09 10.83
N GLU A 40 13.35 -24.81 11.02
CA GLU A 40 13.53 -24.23 12.35
C GLU A 40 12.22 -23.74 12.97
N GLU A 41 11.35 -23.10 12.17
CA GLU A 41 10.08 -22.54 12.66
C GLU A 41 8.91 -23.56 12.58
N GLY A 42 9.16 -24.72 11.96
CA GLY A 42 8.13 -25.68 11.58
C GLY A 42 7.16 -25.10 10.54
N LYS A 43 6.16 -25.87 10.10
CA LYS A 43 5.11 -25.40 9.17
C LYS A 43 4.18 -24.31 9.75
N LYS A 44 4.68 -23.42 10.59
CA LYS A 44 4.07 -22.11 10.78
C LYS A 44 4.41 -21.34 9.51
N ALA A 45 3.39 -21.08 8.71
CA ALA A 45 3.50 -20.30 7.49
C ALA A 45 4.47 -19.15 7.73
N VAL A 46 5.61 -19.19 7.04
CA VAL A 46 6.37 -17.98 6.77
C VAL A 46 5.39 -17.17 5.93
N SER A 47 4.55 -16.34 6.57
CA SER A 47 3.91 -15.28 5.82
C SER A 47 5.08 -14.37 5.48
N LEU A 48 5.65 -14.64 4.30
CA LEU A 48 6.30 -13.61 3.55
C LEU A 48 5.17 -12.66 3.22
N ASP A 49 4.77 -11.84 4.18
CA ASP A 49 3.96 -10.67 3.95
C ASP A 49 4.90 -9.68 3.25
N PHE A 50 5.26 -10.00 2.01
CA PHE A 50 5.39 -8.96 1.01
C PHE A 50 3.99 -8.34 0.94
N ALA A 51 3.72 -7.41 1.86
CA ALA A 51 2.72 -6.40 1.62
C ALA A 51 3.17 -5.75 0.32
N PHE A 52 2.43 -6.02 -0.77
CA PHE A 52 2.71 -5.47 -2.09
C PHE A 52 2.38 -3.98 -2.03
N ASN A 53 3.22 -3.22 -1.34
CA ASN A 53 3.09 -1.79 -1.23
C ASN A 53 3.62 -1.20 -2.52
N TRP A 54 2.74 -0.57 -3.29
CA TRP A 54 3.20 0.33 -4.32
C TRP A 54 3.72 1.60 -3.62
N THR A 55 4.94 2.03 -3.93
CA THR A 55 5.52 3.28 -3.43
C THR A 55 6.31 3.98 -4.52
N ASN A 56 6.45 5.31 -4.40
CA ASN A 56 7.40 6.08 -5.22
C ASN A 56 8.73 6.34 -4.49
N TYR A 57 9.11 5.48 -3.55
CA TYR A 57 10.34 5.64 -2.77
C TYR A 57 11.56 5.84 -3.67
N GLN A 58 12.39 6.84 -3.34
CA GLN A 58 13.56 7.29 -4.12
C GLN A 58 13.26 7.92 -5.49
N SER A 59 12.00 8.12 -5.86
CA SER A 59 11.65 8.91 -7.05
C SER A 59 12.05 10.38 -6.87
N LEU A 60 12.55 11.00 -7.94
CA LEU A 60 12.83 12.44 -7.96
C LEU A 60 11.57 13.28 -8.23
N SER A 61 10.47 12.64 -8.62
CA SER A 61 9.20 13.32 -8.90
C SER A 61 8.50 13.71 -7.60
N PRO A 62 7.86 14.89 -7.54
CA PRO A 62 7.12 15.34 -6.35
C PRO A 62 5.78 14.62 -6.16
N ASN A 63 5.38 13.80 -7.12
CA ASN A 63 4.14 13.03 -7.14
C ASN A 63 4.32 11.79 -8.02
N ASP A 64 3.43 10.83 -7.85
CA ASP A 64 3.35 9.66 -8.73
C ASP A 64 1.91 9.14 -8.81
N THR A 65 1.61 8.38 -9.85
CA THR A 65 0.24 7.97 -10.19
C THR A 65 0.09 6.46 -10.22
N LEU A 66 -0.83 5.95 -9.39
CA LEU A 66 -1.30 4.57 -9.46
C LEU A 66 -2.52 4.49 -10.38
N LYS A 67 -2.50 3.64 -11.40
CA LYS A 67 -3.60 3.49 -12.37
C LYS A 67 -4.09 2.05 -12.42
N VAL A 68 -5.41 1.88 -12.29
CA VAL A 68 -6.11 0.60 -12.49
C VAL A 68 -6.97 0.71 -13.75
N THR A 69 -6.72 -0.19 -14.71
CA THR A 69 -7.51 -0.27 -15.95
C THR A 69 -8.47 -1.46 -15.85
N PHE A 70 -9.73 -1.22 -16.13
CA PHE A 70 -10.75 -2.27 -16.10
C PHE A 70 -10.81 -3.02 -17.42
N ALA A 71 -11.16 -4.32 -17.37
CA ALA A 71 -11.34 -5.12 -18.57
C ALA A 71 -12.54 -4.66 -19.45
N ARG A 72 -13.48 -3.92 -18.85
CA ARG A 72 -14.65 -3.31 -19.49
C ARG A 72 -15.03 -2.03 -18.72
N PRO A 73 -15.73 -1.07 -19.34
CA PRO A 73 -16.25 0.09 -18.63
C PRO A 73 -17.06 -0.30 -17.37
N ARG A 74 -16.87 0.44 -16.27
CA ARG A 74 -17.55 0.24 -14.99
C ARG A 74 -18.16 1.56 -14.50
N ASN A 75 -19.35 1.48 -13.91
CA ASN A 75 -19.92 2.59 -13.14
C ASN A 75 -19.37 2.52 -11.72
N ILE A 76 -18.77 3.63 -11.28
CA ILE A 76 -18.14 3.74 -9.96
C ILE A 76 -18.55 5.07 -9.33
N SER A 77 -18.64 5.10 -8.01
CA SER A 77 -18.98 6.31 -7.23
C SER A 77 -18.09 6.50 -6.01
N SER A 78 -17.13 5.59 -5.81
CA SER A 78 -16.13 5.68 -4.75
C SER A 78 -14.82 5.02 -5.14
N ILE A 79 -13.74 5.43 -4.48
CA ILE A 79 -12.45 4.74 -4.46
C ILE A 79 -12.02 4.62 -2.99
N THR A 80 -11.55 3.45 -2.58
CA THR A 80 -10.94 3.23 -1.27
C THR A 80 -9.44 2.98 -1.44
N LEU A 81 -8.63 3.69 -0.65
CA LEU A 81 -7.19 3.49 -0.59
C LEU A 81 -6.77 3.03 0.80
N ALA A 82 -6.02 1.94 0.87
CA ALA A 82 -5.25 1.59 2.06
C ALA A 82 -3.91 2.33 2.02
N LEU A 83 -3.86 3.54 2.60
CA LEU A 83 -2.68 4.40 2.54
C LEU A 83 -1.60 3.87 3.48
N PHE A 84 -0.37 3.76 3.00
CA PHE A 84 0.76 3.23 3.77
C PHE A 84 1.58 4.36 4.39
N SER A 85 2.01 4.17 5.64
CA SER A 85 2.94 5.08 6.32
C SER A 85 3.87 4.32 7.27
N ASP A 86 5.17 4.51 7.09
CA ASP A 86 6.23 3.91 7.92
C ASP A 86 7.07 4.96 8.66
N VAL A 87 6.67 6.23 8.65
CA VAL A 87 7.41 7.32 9.35
C VAL A 87 7.48 7.13 10.87
N ALA A 88 6.56 6.35 11.46
CA ALA A 88 6.63 5.94 12.86
C ALA A 88 7.72 4.86 13.11
N ARG A 89 8.34 4.32 12.05
CA ARG A 89 9.30 3.20 12.04
C ARG A 89 10.54 3.52 11.20
N PRO A 90 11.31 4.54 11.60
CA PRO A 90 12.33 5.24 10.79
C PRO A 90 12.23 5.21 9.24
N GLY A 91 11.03 5.06 8.68
CA GLY A 91 10.85 4.97 7.25
C GLY A 91 10.74 6.34 6.59
N SER A 92 10.47 6.34 5.29
CA SER A 92 10.38 7.57 4.50
C SER A 92 9.13 7.63 3.63
N VAL A 93 8.17 6.73 3.85
CA VAL A 93 6.89 6.69 3.14
C VAL A 93 5.79 7.14 4.10
N ASP A 94 4.96 8.08 3.66
CA ASP A 94 3.83 8.59 4.42
C ASP A 94 2.59 8.76 3.54
N VAL A 95 1.46 9.08 4.18
CA VAL A 95 0.27 9.51 3.45
C VAL A 95 0.56 10.76 2.62
N PRO A 96 -0.08 10.92 1.45
CA PRO A 96 0.15 12.05 0.55
C PRO A 96 -0.22 13.40 1.19
N SER A 97 0.32 14.48 0.62
CA SER A 97 -0.09 15.86 0.94
C SER A 97 -1.43 16.22 0.28
N SER A 98 -1.67 15.68 -0.91
CA SER A 98 -2.93 15.77 -1.63
C SER A 98 -3.11 14.58 -2.58
N ILE A 99 -4.35 14.30 -2.95
CA ILE A 99 -4.71 13.26 -3.92
C ILE A 99 -5.59 13.87 -5.01
N GLU A 100 -5.32 13.52 -6.26
CA GLU A 100 -6.23 13.76 -7.38
C GLU A 100 -6.71 12.42 -7.95
N LEU A 101 -8.03 12.28 -8.05
CA LEU A 101 -8.69 11.10 -8.60
C LEU A 101 -9.14 11.42 -10.03
N TYR A 102 -8.81 10.55 -10.98
CA TYR A 102 -9.18 10.70 -12.38
C TYR A 102 -9.86 9.45 -12.92
N SER A 103 -10.74 9.69 -13.89
CA SER A 103 -11.36 8.70 -14.75
C SER A 103 -10.97 8.94 -16.20
N SER A 104 -11.42 8.05 -17.09
CA SER A 104 -11.43 8.29 -18.54
C SER A 104 -12.20 9.54 -18.98
N LYS A 105 -13.06 10.12 -18.12
CA LYS A 105 -13.79 11.37 -18.38
C LYS A 105 -13.14 12.61 -17.78
N GLY A 106 -12.00 12.46 -17.08
CA GLY A 106 -11.26 13.55 -16.44
C GLY A 106 -11.25 13.47 -14.92
N LEU A 107 -10.98 14.62 -14.27
CA LEU A 107 -10.86 14.75 -12.81
C LEU A 107 -12.20 14.45 -12.12
N LEU A 108 -12.16 13.57 -11.12
CA LEU A 108 -13.28 13.20 -10.26
C LEU A 108 -13.26 13.97 -8.94
N ALA A 109 -12.09 14.07 -8.30
CA ALA A 109 -11.94 14.75 -7.02
C ALA A 109 -10.51 15.28 -6.83
N ASN A 110 -10.39 16.40 -6.13
CA ASN A 110 -9.11 16.94 -5.62
C ASN A 110 -9.21 17.03 -4.09
N LEU A 111 -8.35 16.28 -3.40
CA LEU A 111 -8.38 16.04 -1.96
C LEU A 111 -7.16 16.71 -1.30
N SER A 112 -7.11 18.04 -1.33
CA SER A 112 -5.99 18.84 -0.82
C SER A 112 -6.13 19.33 0.63
N ASN A 113 -7.35 19.30 1.18
CA ASN A 113 -7.65 19.69 2.57
C ASN A 113 -8.23 18.52 3.37
N THR A 114 -7.86 17.30 3.00
CA THR A 114 -8.38 16.06 3.59
C THR A 114 -7.40 15.54 4.63
N LEU A 115 -7.93 15.10 5.77
CA LEU A 115 -7.15 14.35 6.75
C LEU A 115 -7.10 12.89 6.31
N PHE A 116 -5.93 12.47 5.85
CA PHE A 116 -5.67 11.08 5.48
C PHE A 116 -5.26 10.28 6.72
N ILE A 117 -5.83 9.09 6.86
CA ILE A 117 -5.54 8.18 7.95
C ILE A 117 -4.43 7.22 7.49
N PRO A 118 -3.24 7.25 8.12
CA PRO A 118 -2.15 6.34 7.79
C PRO A 118 -2.47 4.90 8.20
N ASN A 119 -2.06 3.94 7.38
CA ASN A 119 -2.22 2.49 7.60
C ASN A 119 -3.67 2.05 7.82
N ASP A 120 -4.61 2.77 7.20
CA ASP A 120 -6.05 2.52 7.28
C ASP A 120 -6.71 2.81 5.93
N TRP A 121 -7.99 2.44 5.82
CA TRP A 121 -8.81 2.68 4.66
C TRP A 121 -9.30 4.11 4.60
N ASN A 122 -9.09 4.72 3.44
CA ASN A 122 -9.54 6.07 3.13
C ASN A 122 -10.49 5.99 1.92
N THR A 123 -11.79 6.12 2.16
CA THR A 123 -12.82 6.06 1.11
C THR A 123 -13.23 7.45 0.66
N PHE A 124 -13.20 7.68 -0.64
CA PHE A 124 -13.55 8.95 -1.26
C PHE A 124 -14.73 8.76 -2.20
N TYR A 125 -15.79 9.54 -1.99
CA TYR A 125 -17.02 9.49 -2.78
C TYR A 125 -17.07 10.62 -3.81
N PHE A 126 -17.67 10.35 -4.97
CA PHE A 126 -17.89 11.30 -6.06
C PHE A 126 -19.15 10.91 -6.86
N PRO A 127 -19.69 11.80 -7.72
CA PRO A 127 -20.82 11.47 -8.58
C PRO A 127 -20.53 10.24 -9.45
N GLU A 128 -21.53 9.37 -9.61
CA GLU A 128 -21.36 8.13 -10.38
C GLU A 128 -20.87 8.42 -11.82
N VAL A 129 -19.85 7.67 -12.24
CA VAL A 129 -19.22 7.83 -13.54
C VAL A 129 -18.93 6.47 -14.16
N GLU A 130 -19.32 6.31 -15.42
CA GLU A 130 -18.83 5.20 -16.23
C GLU A 130 -17.40 5.47 -16.69
N THR A 131 -16.48 4.55 -16.44
CA THR A 131 -15.07 4.69 -16.83
C THR A 131 -14.37 3.38 -17.16
N GLU A 132 -13.32 3.46 -17.97
CA GLU A 132 -12.43 2.36 -18.34
C GLU A 132 -11.22 2.22 -17.40
N PHE A 133 -10.91 3.27 -16.64
CA PHE A 133 -9.81 3.25 -15.68
C PHE A 133 -10.08 4.22 -14.53
N VAL A 134 -9.42 3.96 -13.41
CA VAL A 134 -9.18 4.95 -12.37
C VAL A 134 -7.69 5.23 -12.26
N SER A 135 -7.33 6.47 -12.04
CA SER A 135 -5.96 6.83 -11.68
C SER A 135 -5.93 7.79 -10.51
N VAL A 136 -5.03 7.50 -9.59
CA VAL A 136 -4.85 8.19 -8.33
C VAL A 136 -3.47 8.83 -8.36
N ASN A 137 -3.44 10.14 -8.56
CA ASN A 137 -2.22 10.92 -8.50
C ASN A 137 -2.00 11.38 -7.05
N MET A 138 -0.87 10.99 -6.47
CA MET A 138 -0.54 11.22 -5.07
C MET A 138 0.67 12.13 -4.98
N PHE A 139 0.51 13.25 -4.28
CA PHE A 139 1.58 14.23 -4.09
C PHE A 139 2.33 13.94 -2.80
N ASN A 140 3.66 13.97 -2.87
CA ASN A 140 4.53 13.79 -1.72
C ASN A 140 4.34 14.93 -0.72
N LYS A 141 4.53 14.64 0.57
CA LYS A 141 4.86 15.70 1.55
C LYS A 141 6.36 16.00 1.45
N LEU A 142 6.78 17.14 1.98
CA LEU A 142 8.18 17.52 1.96
C LEU A 142 9.05 16.47 2.70
N GLY A 143 10.05 15.93 2.01
CA GLY A 143 11.03 15.01 2.58
C GLY A 143 10.59 13.55 2.74
N VAL A 144 9.40 13.19 2.26
CA VAL A 144 8.88 11.81 2.29
C VAL A 144 8.26 11.44 0.95
N PHE A 145 7.99 10.15 0.79
CA PHE A 145 7.43 9.50 -0.39
C PHE A 145 6.00 9.04 -0.10
N VAL A 146 5.26 8.61 -1.12
CA VAL A 146 3.89 8.09 -0.98
C VAL A 146 3.86 6.58 -1.19
N GLY A 147 2.91 5.93 -0.53
CA GLY A 147 2.69 4.50 -0.66
C GLY A 147 1.25 4.08 -0.44
N VAL A 148 0.86 3.00 -1.09
CA VAL A 148 -0.48 2.39 -1.02
C VAL A 148 -0.32 0.88 -0.95
N CYS A 149 -1.00 0.26 0.00
CA CYS A 149 -1.07 -1.21 0.12
C CYS A 149 -2.14 -1.79 -0.82
N GLU A 150 -3.25 -1.06 -1.00
CA GLU A 150 -4.40 -1.53 -1.75
C GLU A 150 -5.25 -0.38 -2.29
N LEU A 151 -5.85 -0.60 -3.45
CA LEU A 151 -6.82 0.29 -4.09
C LEU A 151 -8.05 -0.55 -4.47
N GLU A 152 -9.21 -0.15 -3.97
CA GLU A 152 -10.51 -0.76 -4.28
C GLU A 152 -11.44 0.24 -4.99
N VAL A 153 -12.26 -0.29 -5.90
CA VAL A 153 -13.25 0.47 -6.68
C VAL A 153 -14.55 -0.32 -6.80
#